data_AF-A0A511HSB9-F1
#
_entry.id   AF-A0A511HSB9-F1
#
_cell.length_a   1.000
_cell.length_b   1.000
_cell.length_c   1.000
_cell.angle_alpha   90.00
_cell.angle_beta   90.00
_cell.angle_gamma   90.00
#
_symmetry.space_group_name_H-M   'P 1'
#
loop_
_entity.id
_entity.type
_entity.pdbx_description
1 polymer ?
#
loop_
_entity_poly.entity_id
_entity_poly.type
_entity_poly.pdbx_seq_one_letter_code
_entity_poly.pdbx_strand_id
1 'polypeptide(L)' 'MRRDRPPAQTAEQLRRKRVREDFARSLRQLRGEPEAPAPAQPTYPDGKCWCGGPLLLVKRGLICGLGRHDD' A
#
# COMPACT_ATOMS: atom_id res chain seq x y z
N MET A 1 3.00 20.96 -11.75
CA MET A 1 1.88 20.24 -12.38
C MET A 1 1.01 19.62 -11.29
N ARG A 2 -0.19 20.17 -11.02
CA ARG A 2 -1.16 19.53 -10.11
C ARG A 2 -1.71 18.30 -10.84
N ARG A 3 -1.56 17.10 -10.25
CA ARG A 3 -2.26 15.91 -10.75
C ARG A 3 -3.75 16.13 -10.50
N ASP A 4 -4.56 16.14 -11.55
CA ASP A 4 -6.01 16.12 -11.44
C ASP A 4 -6.41 14.90 -10.62
N ARG A 5 -6.84 15.14 -9.39
CA ARG A 5 -7.33 14.07 -8.53
C ARG A 5 -8.69 13.67 -9.09
N PRO A 6 -8.87 12.42 -9.53
CA PRO A 6 -10.18 11.98 -9.99
C PRO A 6 -11.21 12.20 -8.87
N PRO A 7 -12.44 12.61 -9.23
CA PRO A 7 -13.47 12.92 -8.25
C PRO A 7 -13.75 11.72 -7.34
N ALA A 8 -14.15 12.01 -6.10
CA ALA A 8 -14.49 10.98 -5.14
C ALA A 8 -15.65 10.12 -5.68
N GLN A 9 -15.52 8.79 -5.57
CA GLN A 9 -16.55 7.87 -6.05
C GLN A 9 -17.79 7.93 -5.15
N THR A 10 -18.97 7.90 -5.75
CA THR A 10 -20.24 7.82 -5.00
C THR A 10 -20.43 6.43 -4.38
N ALA A 11 -21.29 6.31 -3.38
CA ALA A 11 -21.58 5.04 -2.72
C ALA A 11 -22.05 3.95 -3.70
N GLU A 12 -22.89 4.32 -4.68
CA GLU A 12 -23.37 3.41 -5.72
C GLU A 12 -22.25 2.99 -6.68
N GLN A 13 -21.32 3.88 -7.02
CA GLN A 13 -20.15 3.53 -7.83
C GLN A 13 -19.24 2.54 -7.09
N LEU A 14 -19.03 2.73 -5.78
CA LEU A 14 -18.29 1.79 -4.94
C LEU A 14 -18.99 0.43 -4.85
N ARG A 15 -20.32 0.41 -4.73
CA ARG A 15 -21.11 -0.84 -4.74
C ARG A 15 -20.92 -1.60 -6.05
N ARG A 16 -21.05 -0.92 -7.20
CA ARG A 16 -20.84 -1.52 -8.53
C ARG A 16 -19.41 -2.03 -8.71
N LYS A 17 -18.42 -1.30 -8.19
CA LYS A 17 -17.02 -1.74 -8.20
C LYS A 17 -16.83 -3.05 -7.44
N ARG A 18 -17.36 -3.16 -6.22
CA ARG A 18 -17.30 -4.40 -5.43
C ARG A 18 -17.93 -5.59 -6.16
N VAL A 19 -19.13 -5.42 -6.72
CA VAL A 19 -19.81 -6.48 -7.50
C VAL A 19 -18.95 -6.96 -8.67
N ARG A 20 -18.31 -6.03 -9.39
CA ARG A 20 -17.39 -6.38 -10.50
C ARG A 20 -16.15 -7.14 -10.01
N GLU A 21 -15.57 -6.71 -8.89
CA GLU A 21 -14.40 -7.36 -8.28
C GLU A 21 -14.72 -8.79 -7.81
N ASP A 22 -15.89 -8.99 -7.20
CA ASP A 22 -16.36 -10.30 -6.74
C ASP A 22 -16.64 -11.22 -7.92
N PHE A 23 -17.34 -10.73 -8.96
CA PHE A 23 -17.59 -11.50 -10.18
C PHE A 23 -16.29 -11.93 -10.87
N ALA A 24 -15.33 -11.01 -11.01
CA ALA A 24 -14.03 -11.32 -11.60
C ALA A 24 -13.26 -12.36 -10.76
N ARG A 25 -13.33 -12.28 -9.43
CA ARG A 25 -12.74 -13.28 -8.53
C ARG A 25 -13.33 -14.67 -8.77
N SER A 26 -14.66 -14.78 -8.81
CA SER A 26 -15.35 -16.05 -9.05
C SER A 26 -15.01 -16.63 -10.42
N LEU A 27 -14.90 -15.78 -11.46
CA LEU A 27 -14.47 -16.24 -12.78
C LEU A 27 -13.05 -16.82 -12.78
N ARG A 28 -12.10 -16.19 -12.07
CA ARG A 28 -10.73 -16.72 -11.96
C ARG A 28 -10.69 -18.07 -11.26
N GLN A 29 -11.47 -18.24 -10.19
CA GLN A 29 -11.60 -19.51 -9.49
C GLN A 29 -12.16 -20.61 -10.39
N LEU A 30 -13.19 -20.31 -11.18
CA LEU A 30 -13.77 -21.26 -12.14
C LEU A 30 -12.80 -21.65 -13.26
N ARG A 31 -11.90 -20.74 -13.65
CA ARG A 31 -10.85 -21.00 -14.65
C ARG A 31 -9.65 -21.75 -14.09
N GLY A 32 -9.59 -21.98 -12.79
CA GLY A 32 -8.42 -22.55 -12.13
C GLY A 32 -7.18 -21.66 -12.20
N GLU A 33 -7.35 -20.35 -12.39
CA GLU A 33 -6.23 -19.41 -12.37
C GLU A 33 -5.67 -19.33 -10.94
N PRO A 34 -4.33 -19.41 -10.76
CA PRO A 34 -3.72 -19.29 -9.45
C PRO A 34 -4.08 -17.93 -8.85
N GLU A 35 -4.39 -17.92 -7.55
CA GLU A 35 -4.72 -16.70 -6.83
C GLU A 35 -3.55 -15.71 -6.96
N ALA A 36 -3.86 -14.50 -7.44
CA ALA A 36 -2.83 -13.51 -7.71
C ALA A 36 -1.98 -13.30 -6.43
N PRO A 37 -0.64 -13.27 -6.55
CA PRO A 37 0.22 -13.09 -5.39
C PRO A 37 -0.19 -11.80 -4.66
N ALA A 38 -0.23 -11.87 -3.32
CA ALA A 38 -0.49 -10.71 -2.49
C ALA A 38 0.41 -9.54 -2.93
N PRO A 39 -0.10 -8.29 -2.94
CA PRO A 39 0.69 -7.15 -3.36
C PRO A 39 2.00 -7.14 -2.57
N ALA A 40 3.12 -7.08 -3.30
CA ALA A 40 4.45 -7.05 -2.70
C ALA A 40 4.48 -5.95 -1.64
N GLN A 41 4.84 -6.31 -0.41
CA GLN A 41 5.02 -5.32 0.63
C GLN A 41 6.11 -4.35 0.16
N PRO A 42 5.91 -3.03 0.31
CA PRO A 42 6.94 -2.08 -0.05
C PRO A 42 8.22 -2.42 0.71
N THR A 43 9.24 -2.84 -0.03
CA THR A 43 10.59 -3.03 0.51
C THR A 43 11.13 -1.66 0.84
N TYR A 44 11.18 -1.35 2.13
CA TYR A 44 11.86 -0.16 2.61
C TYR A 44 13.37 -0.32 2.36
N PRO A 45 14.09 0.76 2.00
CA PRO A 45 15.55 0.68 1.93
C PRO A 45 16.07 0.18 3.29
N ASP A 46 17.18 -0.56 3.30
CA ASP A 46 17.92 -1.03 4.49
C ASP A 46 18.53 0.15 5.29
N GLY A 47 17.71 1.17 5.52
CA GLY A 47 18.04 2.43 6.13
C GLY A 47 18.23 2.23 7.61
N LYS A 48 19.43 1.84 8.00
CA LYS A 48 19.89 2.07 9.35
C LYS A 48 20.08 3.57 9.52
N CYS A 49 19.66 4.09 10.66
CA CYS A 49 20.07 5.40 11.12
C CYS A 49 21.60 5.40 11.30
N TRP A 50 22.23 6.57 11.32
CA TRP A 50 23.68 6.67 11.54
C TRP A 50 24.13 6.04 12.87
N CYS A 51 23.23 5.96 13.85
CA CYS A 51 23.46 5.26 15.12
C CYS A 51 23.36 3.72 15.03
N GLY A 52 23.05 3.15 13.86
CA GLY A 52 22.82 1.73 13.64
C GLY A 52 21.38 1.24 13.94
N GLY A 53 20.52 2.09 14.50
CA GLY A 53 19.11 1.79 14.77
C GLY A 53 18.24 1.71 13.51
N PRO A 54 17.07 1.05 13.55
CA PRO A 54 16.18 0.95 12.38
C PRO A 54 15.57 2.32 12.05
N LEU A 55 15.55 2.72 10.77
CA LEU A 55 14.72 3.85 10.33
C LEU A 55 13.27 3.40 10.14
N LEU A 56 12.35 4.14 10.73
CA LEU A 56 10.91 3.94 10.61
C LEU A 56 10.33 5.00 9.67
N LEU A 57 9.52 4.57 8.69
CA LEU A 57 8.77 5.51 7.87
C LEU A 57 7.58 6.08 8.66
N VAL A 58 7.55 7.38 8.82
CA VAL A 58 6.41 8.15 9.32
C VAL A 58 5.88 9.10 8.25
N LYS A 59 4.70 9.68 8.46
CA LYS A 59 4.04 10.58 7.47
C LYS A 59 4.91 11.74 6.95
N ARG A 60 5.94 12.13 7.71
CA ARG A 60 6.84 13.26 7.40
C ARG A 60 8.25 12.85 6.98
N GLY A 61 8.54 11.56 6.79
CA GLY A 61 9.86 11.07 6.40
C GLY A 61 10.32 9.87 7.23
N LEU A 62 11.63 9.63 7.26
CA LEU A 62 12.24 8.56 8.05
C LEU A 62 12.70 9.10 9.41
N ILE A 63 12.41 8.38 10.49
CA ILE A 63 12.90 8.69 11.85
C ILE A 63 13.69 7.50 12.41
N CYS A 64 14.62 7.76 13.34
CA CYS A 64 15.28 6.68 14.06
C CYS A 64 14.32 6.01 15.04
N GLY A 65 14.23 4.67 14.98
CA GLY A 65 13.43 3.86 15.91
C GLY A 65 13.98 3.81 17.34
N LEU A 66 15.22 4.22 17.57
CA LEU A 66 15.83 4.30 18.91
C LEU A 66 15.58 5.64 19.61
N GLY A 67 14.89 6.59 18.96
CA GLY A 67 14.60 7.91 19.52
C GLY A 67 15.52 9.00 18.99
N ARG A 68 15.51 10.15 19.70
CA ARG A 68 16.31 11.33 19.33
C ARG A 68 17.74 11.12 19.83
N HIS A 69 18.71 11.32 18.96
CA HIS A 69 20.11 11.40 19.35
C HIS A 69 20.40 12.86 19.67
N ASP A 70 20.79 13.14 20.90
CA ASP A 70 21.41 14.40 21.26
C ASP A 70 22.90 14.25 20.91
N ASP A 71 23.42 15.15 20.06
CA ASP A 71 24.85 15.26 19.77
C ASP A 71 25.63 15.73 21.02
#